data_AF-A0A1Q3GI87-F1
#
_entry.id   AF-A0A1Q3GI87-F1
#
_cell.length_a   1.000
_cell.length_b   1.000
_cell.length_c   1.000
_cell.angle_alpha   90.00
_cell.angle_beta   90.00
_cell.angle_gamma   90.00
#
_symmetry.space_group_name_H-M   'P 1'
#
loop_
_entity.id
_entity.type
_entity.pdbx_description
1 polymer ?
#
loop_
_entity_poly.entity_id
_entity_poly.type
_entity_poly.pdbx_seq_one_letter_code
_entity_poly.pdbx_strand_id
1 'polypeptide(L)'
;MKTLKSLAAFILTIFVFAACNQQEGLNPTTSDDAALIDAIQSATKQEVNVSALPTSSQDEVNGECSRDDKYIATARLADGLGYEVSMRQTRGSEVGDETAAYFDLNGRRLSEDGGQGGKPKGKKGRRKDCFDFVYPVTFTMPDSSNITVTDSSGWSAVKGWYEANPDVKDRPSINFPVDITFEDGTTKTITNEDEMRDAKSYCGGTGDRRGGDKTPCFDLTYPVNITMPDGTNLTIESKEGWSAVKEWHRNNPDATERGALQFPVTITYEDGSTQTINNEDEMRAARENCGND
;
A
#
# COMPACT_ATOMS: atom_id res chain seq x y z
N MET A 1 0.14 -75.32 64.29
CA MET A 1 0.64 -75.64 62.93
C MET A 1 0.27 -74.44 62.06
N LYS A 2 1.09 -73.39 61.95
CA LYS A 2 2.27 -73.19 61.06
C LYS A 2 2.01 -73.59 59.59
N THR A 3 1.69 -72.58 58.78
CA THR A 3 2.17 -72.26 57.40
C THR A 3 1.53 -70.90 57.04
N LEU A 4 2.13 -69.72 57.26
CA LEU A 4 3.31 -69.07 56.68
C LEU A 4 3.23 -68.75 55.17
N LYS A 5 3.28 -67.44 54.89
CA LYS A 5 3.76 -66.69 53.69
C LYS A 5 2.83 -66.54 52.47
N SER A 6 2.36 -65.31 52.25
CA SER A 6 2.82 -64.37 51.19
C SER A 6 1.86 -63.17 51.19
N LEU A 7 2.15 -62.01 51.79
CA LEU A 7 2.99 -60.91 51.27
C LEU A 7 2.73 -60.58 49.80
N ALA A 8 1.83 -59.63 49.55
CA ALA A 8 1.88 -58.64 48.47
C ALA A 8 0.83 -57.54 48.74
N ALA A 9 1.25 -56.49 49.46
CA ALA A 9 0.49 -55.25 49.54
C ALA A 9 0.67 -54.51 48.21
N PHE A 10 -0.39 -54.43 47.40
CA PHE A 10 -0.37 -53.68 46.15
C PHE A 10 -0.61 -52.20 46.47
N ILE A 11 0.47 -51.51 46.81
CA ILE A 11 0.53 -50.04 46.89
C ILE A 11 0.37 -49.54 45.45
N LEU A 12 -0.82 -49.03 45.11
CA LEU A 12 -1.04 -48.32 43.86
C LEU A 12 -0.38 -46.94 43.97
N THR A 13 0.91 -46.89 43.65
CA THR A 13 1.67 -45.65 43.51
C THR A 13 1.09 -44.81 42.39
N ILE A 14 0.47 -43.69 42.77
CA ILE A 14 0.12 -42.60 41.88
C ILE A 14 1.44 -42.01 41.36
N PHE A 15 1.81 -42.37 40.13
CA PHE A 15 2.89 -41.71 39.40
C PHE A 15 2.34 -40.41 38.80
N VAL A 16 2.56 -39.30 39.53
CA VAL A 16 2.59 -37.97 38.93
C VAL A 16 3.92 -37.85 38.20
N PHE A 17 3.92 -38.08 36.89
CA PHE A 17 5.01 -37.64 36.03
C PHE A 17 4.69 -36.25 35.49
N ALA A 18 5.56 -35.33 35.84
CA ALA A 18 5.63 -33.97 35.34
C ALA A 18 5.69 -33.96 33.80
N ALA A 19 5.03 -32.94 33.25
CA ALA A 19 5.16 -32.51 31.88
C ALA A 19 6.63 -32.30 31.47
N CYS A 20 6.97 -32.71 30.25
CA CYS A 20 7.89 -32.01 29.37
C CYS A 20 7.79 -32.58 27.94
N ASN A 21 7.59 -31.66 26.99
CA ASN A 21 7.89 -31.74 25.56
C ASN A 21 7.32 -32.88 24.72
N GLN A 22 6.20 -32.58 24.06
CA GLN A 22 6.14 -32.79 22.60
C GLN A 22 6.20 -31.42 21.93
N GLN A 23 7.43 -30.92 21.75
CA GLN A 23 7.70 -30.01 20.65
C GLN A 23 7.71 -30.90 19.41
N GLU A 24 6.56 -31.05 18.77
CA GLU A 24 6.54 -31.60 17.42
C GLU A 24 7.43 -30.69 16.57
N GLY A 25 8.51 -31.27 16.07
CA GLY A 25 9.41 -30.59 15.16
C GLY A 25 8.62 -30.19 13.92
N LEU A 26 8.33 -28.90 13.83
CA LEU A 26 7.92 -28.24 12.60
C LEU A 26 8.99 -28.53 11.54
N ASN A 27 8.67 -29.44 10.63
CA ASN A 27 9.50 -29.78 9.47
C ASN A 27 9.13 -28.77 8.36
N PRO A 28 10.08 -28.07 7.72
CA PRO A 28 9.77 -26.86 6.98
C PRO A 28 9.31 -27.21 5.56
N THR A 29 8.01 -27.17 5.33
CA THR A 29 7.46 -27.09 3.98
C THR A 29 6.52 -25.88 3.86
N THR A 30 6.39 -25.39 2.64
CA THR A 30 5.74 -24.12 2.25
C THR A 30 4.30 -23.92 2.74
N SER A 31 3.61 -25.00 3.15
CA SER A 31 2.28 -24.95 3.78
C SER A 31 2.32 -24.47 5.24
N ASP A 32 3.47 -24.63 5.92
CA ASP A 32 3.63 -24.33 7.34
C ASP A 32 3.92 -22.85 7.57
N ASP A 33 4.66 -22.19 6.66
CA ASP A 33 4.98 -20.76 6.77
C ASP A 33 3.72 -19.90 6.64
N ALA A 34 2.82 -20.21 5.70
CA ALA A 34 1.56 -19.49 5.56
C ALA A 34 0.67 -19.67 6.81
N ALA A 35 0.54 -20.90 7.32
CA ALA A 35 -0.21 -21.17 8.55
C ALA A 35 0.41 -20.47 9.77
N LEU A 36 1.74 -20.40 9.84
CA LEU A 36 2.45 -19.70 10.90
C LEU A 36 2.28 -18.18 10.79
N ILE A 37 2.29 -17.62 9.57
CA ILE A 37 1.96 -16.21 9.34
C ILE A 37 0.55 -15.92 9.83
N ASP A 38 -0.45 -16.73 9.46
CA ASP A 38 -1.84 -16.56 9.90
C ASP A 38 -1.96 -16.66 11.43
N ALA A 39 -1.20 -17.58 12.06
CA ALA A 39 -1.13 -17.69 13.50
C ALA A 39 -0.51 -16.45 14.16
N ILE A 40 0.59 -15.91 13.62
CA ILE A 40 1.21 -14.67 14.12
C ILE A 40 0.29 -13.46 13.93
N GLN A 41 -0.42 -13.38 12.81
CA GLN A 41 -1.36 -12.29 12.52
C GLN A 41 -2.53 -12.26 13.52
N SER A 42 -3.07 -13.43 13.86
CA SER A 42 -4.19 -13.60 14.78
C SER A 42 -3.81 -13.63 16.26
N ALA A 43 -2.53 -13.84 16.58
CA ALA A 43 -2.05 -13.88 17.96
C ALA A 43 -2.05 -12.51 18.65
N THR A 44 -2.14 -12.55 19.98
CA THR A 44 -1.78 -11.39 20.80
C THR A 44 -0.27 -11.18 20.70
N LYS A 45 0.13 -9.94 20.46
CA LYS A 45 1.51 -9.56 20.17
C LYS A 45 2.01 -8.54 21.17
N GLN A 46 3.22 -8.74 21.67
CA GLN A 46 3.91 -7.77 22.50
C GLN A 46 4.87 -6.95 21.65
N GLU A 47 4.80 -5.63 21.74
CA GLU A 47 5.79 -4.76 21.11
C GLU A 47 7.17 -4.97 21.73
N VAL A 48 8.17 -5.13 20.88
CA VAL A 48 9.57 -5.37 21.25
C VAL A 48 10.48 -4.43 20.47
N ASN A 49 11.68 -4.21 20.99
CA ASN A 49 12.69 -3.50 20.23
C ASN A 49 13.22 -4.39 19.09
N VAL A 50 13.62 -3.80 17.97
CA VAL A 50 14.22 -4.52 16.82
C VAL A 50 15.44 -5.35 17.25
N SER A 51 16.20 -4.87 18.23
CA SER A 51 17.33 -5.60 18.80
C SER A 51 16.97 -6.93 19.49
N ALA A 52 15.69 -7.17 19.78
CA ALA A 52 15.19 -8.42 20.34
C ALA A 52 14.97 -9.52 19.29
N LEU A 53 15.07 -9.19 18.00
CA LEU A 53 15.01 -10.18 16.93
C LEU A 53 16.37 -10.90 16.79
N PRO A 54 16.40 -12.11 16.22
CA PRO A 54 17.65 -12.75 15.81
C PRO A 54 18.44 -11.85 14.83
N THR A 55 19.78 -11.91 14.90
CA THR A 55 20.67 -11.04 14.11
C THR A 55 20.39 -11.12 12.60
N SER A 56 20.09 -12.32 12.08
CA SER A 56 19.75 -12.49 10.66
C SER A 56 18.55 -11.68 10.22
N SER A 57 17.51 -11.59 11.06
CA SER A 57 16.31 -10.81 10.77
C SER A 57 16.57 -9.32 10.88
N GLN A 58 17.39 -8.90 11.85
CA GLN A 58 17.80 -7.50 11.97
C GLN A 58 18.54 -7.03 10.71
N ASP A 59 19.51 -7.81 10.24
CA ASP A 59 20.29 -7.50 9.04
C ASP A 59 19.40 -7.43 7.80
N GLU A 60 18.44 -8.34 7.68
CA GLU A 60 17.51 -8.37 6.55
C GLU A 60 16.60 -7.13 6.54
N VAL A 61 15.92 -6.84 7.66
CA VAL A 61 15.01 -5.69 7.77
C VAL A 61 15.78 -4.38 7.56
N ASN A 62 16.94 -4.21 8.21
CA ASN A 62 17.76 -3.01 8.02
C ASN A 62 18.22 -2.86 6.56
N GLY A 63 18.52 -3.97 5.89
CA GLY A 63 18.86 -4.01 4.47
C GLY A 63 17.70 -3.62 3.55
N GLU A 64 16.46 -4.05 3.85
CA GLU A 64 15.25 -3.64 3.13
C GLU A 64 14.96 -2.14 3.32
N CYS A 65 15.00 -1.66 4.57
CA CYS A 65 14.79 -0.25 4.89
C CYS A 65 15.79 0.67 4.17
N SER A 66 17.07 0.27 4.12
CA SER A 66 18.13 1.05 3.49
C SER A 66 17.98 1.20 1.97
N ARG A 67 17.20 0.32 1.31
CA ARG A 67 17.08 0.27 -0.15
C ARG A 67 15.80 0.93 -0.68
N ASP A 68 14.71 0.85 0.07
CA ASP A 68 13.37 1.14 -0.44
C ASP A 68 12.72 2.40 0.17
N ASP A 69 13.52 3.27 0.79
CA ASP A 69 13.02 4.47 1.47
C ASP A 69 11.96 4.14 2.54
N LYS A 70 12.20 3.07 3.31
CA LYS A 70 11.32 2.60 4.39
C LYS A 70 12.00 2.73 5.75
N TYR A 71 11.19 2.77 6.80
CA TYR A 71 11.64 2.68 8.18
C TYR A 71 10.82 1.66 8.95
N ILE A 72 11.40 1.09 10.01
CA ILE A 72 10.69 0.21 10.92
C ILE A 72 9.73 1.06 11.76
N ALA A 73 8.43 0.79 11.63
CA ALA A 73 7.40 1.43 12.44
C ALA A 73 7.23 0.71 13.78
N THR A 74 7.05 -0.62 13.76
CA THR A 74 6.95 -1.43 14.97
C THR A 74 7.57 -2.81 14.77
N ALA A 75 8.04 -3.42 15.85
CA ALA A 75 8.40 -4.84 15.90
C ALA A 75 7.63 -5.50 17.04
N ARG A 76 7.08 -6.68 16.78
CA ARG A 76 6.14 -7.35 17.68
C ARG A 76 6.47 -8.85 17.77
N LEU A 77 6.47 -9.38 18.98
CA LEU A 77 6.64 -10.81 19.28
C LEU A 77 5.27 -11.44 19.53
N ALA A 78 4.94 -12.47 18.78
CA ALA A 78 3.89 -13.43 19.09
C ALA A 78 4.54 -14.60 19.85
N ASP A 79 4.23 -14.73 21.14
CA ASP A 79 4.90 -15.71 22.01
C ASP A 79 4.77 -17.14 21.48
N GLY A 80 5.89 -17.86 21.44
CA GLY A 80 5.96 -19.21 20.89
C GLY A 80 5.80 -19.35 19.36
N LEU A 81 5.51 -18.26 18.64
CA LEU A 81 5.24 -18.31 17.19
C LEU A 81 6.32 -17.61 16.36
N GLY A 82 6.64 -16.36 16.67
CA GLY A 82 7.58 -15.58 15.85
C GLY A 82 7.38 -14.07 15.96
N TYR A 83 7.90 -13.34 14.99
CA TYR A 83 7.94 -11.89 14.97
C TYR A 83 7.15 -11.32 13.77
N GLU A 84 6.50 -10.18 13.99
CA GLU A 84 5.95 -9.30 12.96
C GLU A 84 6.70 -7.97 13.01
N VAL A 85 7.23 -7.53 11.87
CA VAL A 85 7.92 -6.26 11.71
C VAL A 85 7.16 -5.41 10.71
N SER A 86 6.53 -4.35 11.19
CA SER A 86 5.88 -3.34 10.36
C SER A 86 6.89 -2.31 9.89
N MET A 87 6.90 -2.05 8.59
CA MET A 87 7.72 -1.04 7.93
C MET A 87 6.83 -0.06 7.19
N ARG A 88 7.18 1.22 7.24
CA ARG A 88 6.44 2.28 6.55
C ARG A 88 7.29 3.03 5.53
N GLN A 89 6.65 3.45 4.45
CA GLN A 89 7.26 4.29 3.43
C GLN A 89 7.53 5.70 3.98
N THR A 90 8.78 6.17 3.87
CA THR A 90 9.22 7.47 4.41
C THR A 90 8.84 8.66 3.55
N ARG A 91 8.70 8.46 2.22
CA ARG A 91 8.55 9.53 1.23
C ARG A 91 7.90 9.06 -0.05
N GLY A 92 7.58 10.02 -0.92
CA GLY A 92 7.05 9.78 -2.25
C GLY A 92 5.53 9.64 -2.28
N SER A 93 5.03 9.18 -3.40
CA SER A 93 3.60 9.05 -3.68
C SER A 93 2.95 7.91 -2.89
N GLU A 94 3.74 7.04 -2.27
CA GLU A 94 3.33 5.94 -1.38
C GLU A 94 3.67 6.22 0.09
N VAL A 95 4.01 7.46 0.46
CA VAL A 95 4.31 7.83 1.85
C VAL A 95 3.22 7.33 2.82
N GLY A 96 3.64 6.79 3.95
CA GLY A 96 2.74 6.24 4.96
C GLY A 96 2.29 4.80 4.70
N ASP A 97 2.50 4.23 3.51
CA ASP A 97 2.19 2.82 3.20
C ASP A 97 2.88 1.90 4.20
N GLU A 98 2.09 1.03 4.84
CA GLU A 98 2.57 0.03 5.78
C GLU A 98 2.69 -1.34 5.09
N THR A 99 3.83 -2.00 5.31
CA THR A 99 4.10 -3.38 4.91
C THR A 99 4.62 -4.16 6.10
N ALA A 100 4.30 -5.44 6.19
CA ALA A 100 4.77 -6.30 7.28
C ALA A 100 5.68 -7.41 6.74
N ALA A 101 6.75 -7.69 7.48
CA ALA A 101 7.58 -8.88 7.32
C ALA A 101 7.39 -9.80 8.55
N TYR A 102 7.39 -11.11 8.31
CA TYR A 102 7.18 -12.11 9.35
C TYR A 102 8.40 -13.01 9.46
N PHE A 103 8.78 -13.37 10.68
CA PHE A 103 9.95 -14.21 10.96
C PHE A 103 9.57 -15.28 11.99
N ASP A 104 10.12 -16.48 11.86
CA ASP A 104 10.05 -17.45 12.95
C ASP A 104 10.97 -17.06 14.11
N LEU A 105 10.88 -17.78 15.23
CA LEU A 105 11.69 -17.54 16.43
C LEU A 105 13.20 -17.71 16.19
N ASN A 106 13.61 -18.42 15.14
CA ASN A 106 15.03 -18.59 14.77
C ASN A 106 15.52 -17.50 13.82
N GLY A 107 14.62 -16.62 13.37
CA GLY A 107 14.94 -15.47 12.53
C GLY A 107 14.93 -15.76 11.05
N ARG A 108 14.35 -16.89 10.63
CA ARG A 108 14.09 -17.18 9.21
C ARG A 108 12.84 -16.41 8.80
N ARG A 109 12.93 -15.67 7.69
CA ARG A 109 11.79 -14.98 7.07
C ARG A 109 10.74 -15.99 6.63
N LEU A 110 9.50 -15.76 7.00
CA LEU A 110 8.34 -16.53 6.56
C LEU A 110 7.81 -15.95 5.25
N SER A 111 7.34 -16.84 4.36
CA SER A 111 6.73 -16.43 3.09
C SER A 111 5.47 -17.21 2.78
N GLU A 112 4.44 -16.50 2.32
CA GLU A 112 3.17 -17.09 1.84
C GLU A 112 3.40 -17.97 0.58
N ASP A 113 4.46 -17.70 -0.20
CA ASP A 113 4.75 -18.38 -1.46
C ASP A 113 5.79 -19.51 -1.37
N GLY A 114 6.31 -19.79 -0.17
CA GLY A 114 7.20 -20.93 0.07
C GLY A 114 8.63 -20.82 -0.47
N GLY A 115 9.07 -19.64 -0.92
CA GLY A 115 10.46 -19.45 -1.35
C GLY A 115 11.46 -19.50 -0.20
N GLN A 116 12.51 -20.33 -0.31
CA GLN A 116 13.70 -20.23 0.56
C GLN A 116 14.36 -18.86 0.37
N GLY A 117 14.12 -17.91 1.29
CA GLY A 117 14.93 -16.69 1.46
C GLY A 117 15.14 -15.84 0.19
N GLY A 118 14.27 -15.99 -0.80
CA GLY A 118 14.34 -15.28 -2.07
C GLY A 118 13.16 -14.32 -2.15
N LYS A 119 13.44 -13.06 -2.51
CA LYS A 119 12.45 -11.98 -2.72
C LYS A 119 11.10 -12.53 -3.18
N PRO A 120 9.98 -12.12 -2.56
CA PRO A 120 8.66 -12.67 -2.82
C PRO A 120 8.40 -12.73 -4.33
N LYS A 121 8.22 -13.94 -4.87
CA LYS A 121 7.87 -14.13 -6.28
C LYS A 121 6.35 -14.22 -6.34
N GLY A 122 5.69 -13.06 -6.23
CA GLY A 122 4.24 -13.01 -6.43
C GLY A 122 3.59 -11.67 -6.15
N LYS A 123 4.03 -10.93 -5.13
CA LYS A 123 3.71 -9.51 -5.02
C LYS A 123 4.76 -8.78 -5.85
N LYS A 124 4.39 -8.28 -7.03
CA LYS A 124 5.18 -7.25 -7.74
C LYS A 124 5.62 -6.27 -6.66
N GLY A 125 6.90 -6.26 -6.27
CA GLY A 125 7.40 -5.25 -5.34
C GLY A 125 6.93 -3.94 -5.91
N ARG A 126 6.04 -3.24 -5.19
CA ARG A 126 5.48 -1.98 -5.69
C ARG A 126 6.67 -1.10 -5.99
N ARG A 127 6.78 -0.78 -7.27
CA ARG A 127 7.98 -0.23 -7.86
C ARG A 127 8.10 1.17 -7.31
N LYS A 128 9.30 1.50 -6.83
CA LYS A 128 9.68 2.85 -6.43
C LYS A 128 9.12 3.85 -7.44
N ASP A 129 8.59 4.97 -6.95
CA ASP A 129 8.20 6.08 -7.82
C ASP A 129 9.37 6.41 -8.76
N CYS A 130 9.14 6.33 -10.07
CA CYS A 130 10.04 6.76 -11.13
C CYS A 130 9.92 8.27 -11.43
N PHE A 131 9.31 8.98 -10.48
CA PHE A 131 9.17 10.42 -10.50
C PHE A 131 9.38 10.95 -9.08
N ASP A 132 9.84 12.18 -8.99
CA ASP A 132 9.95 12.93 -7.75
C ASP A 132 8.93 14.06 -7.74
N PHE A 133 8.42 14.39 -6.56
CA PHE A 133 7.61 15.59 -6.38
C PHE A 133 8.43 16.86 -6.53
N VAL A 134 7.88 17.84 -7.23
CA VAL A 134 8.35 19.22 -7.19
C VAL A 134 7.69 19.90 -6.01
N TYR A 135 8.50 20.37 -5.07
CA TYR A 135 8.03 21.00 -3.85
C TYR A 135 7.48 22.42 -4.10
N PRO A 136 6.55 22.91 -3.24
CA PRO A 136 5.99 22.22 -2.08
C PRO A 136 4.87 21.23 -2.43
N VAL A 137 4.69 20.20 -1.60
CA VAL A 137 3.56 19.26 -1.70
C VAL A 137 2.85 19.17 -0.36
N THR A 138 1.52 19.21 -0.40
CA THR A 138 0.68 19.13 0.80
C THR A 138 -0.05 17.79 0.85
N PHE A 139 -0.12 17.24 2.06
CA PHE A 139 -0.79 15.99 2.37
C PHE A 139 -1.86 16.23 3.44
N THR A 140 -3.05 15.69 3.24
CA THR A 140 -4.09 15.58 4.26
C THR A 140 -3.95 14.24 4.97
N MET A 141 -3.62 14.29 6.25
CA MET A 141 -3.46 13.13 7.12
C MET A 141 -4.81 12.48 7.45
N PRO A 142 -4.84 11.21 7.92
CA PRO A 142 -6.08 10.52 8.29
C PRO A 142 -6.94 11.22 9.35
N ASP A 143 -6.35 12.07 10.20
CA ASP A 143 -7.06 12.91 11.18
C ASP A 143 -7.57 14.24 10.58
N SER A 144 -7.48 14.40 9.26
CA SER A 144 -7.78 15.64 8.51
C SER A 144 -6.83 16.82 8.78
N SER A 145 -5.73 16.62 9.50
CA SER A 145 -4.65 17.62 9.59
C SER A 145 -3.87 17.70 8.27
N ASN A 146 -3.23 18.84 7.99
CA ASN A 146 -2.43 19.01 6.78
C ASN A 146 -0.94 19.14 7.11
N ILE A 147 -0.11 18.48 6.32
CA ILE A 147 1.36 18.59 6.37
C ILE A 147 1.87 19.04 5.01
N THR A 148 2.56 20.18 4.95
CA THR A 148 3.22 20.66 3.73
C THR A 148 4.71 20.35 3.78
N VAL A 149 5.17 19.57 2.82
CA VAL A 149 6.58 19.23 2.59
C VAL A 149 7.17 20.27 1.64
N THR A 150 8.03 21.16 2.16
CA THR A 150 8.64 22.26 1.39
C THR A 150 9.93 21.87 0.69
N ASP A 151 10.58 20.80 1.15
CA ASP A 151 11.83 20.26 0.63
C ASP A 151 12.02 18.82 1.14
N SER A 152 13.12 18.17 0.76
CA SER A 152 13.41 16.78 1.12
C SER A 152 13.51 16.51 2.63
N SER A 153 13.81 17.50 3.46
CA SER A 153 13.82 17.34 4.92
C SER A 153 12.42 17.33 5.53
N GLY A 154 11.43 17.90 4.84
CA GLY A 154 10.05 18.01 5.29
C GLY A 154 9.33 16.65 5.46
N TRP A 155 9.82 15.58 4.84
CA TRP A 155 9.30 14.22 5.02
C TRP A 155 9.37 13.73 6.48
N SER A 156 10.29 14.28 7.27
CA SER A 156 10.38 14.00 8.70
C SER A 156 9.11 14.37 9.49
N ALA A 157 8.36 15.39 9.04
CA ALA A 157 7.09 15.78 9.66
C ALA A 157 6.01 14.70 9.47
N VAL A 158 5.92 14.11 8.28
CA VAL A 158 4.99 13.01 7.98
C VAL A 158 5.34 11.77 8.82
N LYS A 159 6.63 11.45 8.93
CA LYS A 159 7.11 10.37 9.79
C LYS A 159 6.75 10.62 11.27
N GLY A 160 7.03 11.82 11.78
CA GLY A 160 6.73 12.19 13.16
C GLY A 160 5.24 12.12 13.49
N TRP A 161 4.37 12.44 12.52
CA TRP A 161 2.93 12.26 12.68
C TRP A 161 2.55 10.78 12.89
N TYR A 162 3.11 9.85 12.12
CA TYR A 162 2.84 8.42 12.31
C TYR A 162 3.44 7.86 13.60
N GLU A 163 4.60 8.36 14.03
CA GLU A 163 5.19 7.99 15.34
C GLU A 163 4.30 8.44 16.51
N ALA A 164 3.60 9.57 16.37
CA ALA A 164 2.62 10.04 17.35
C ALA A 164 1.27 9.31 17.26
N ASN A 165 1.00 8.61 16.17
CA ASN A 165 -0.26 7.93 15.87
C ASN A 165 -0.04 6.45 15.47
N PRO A 166 0.50 5.60 16.36
CA PRO A 166 0.98 4.26 16.03
C PRO A 166 -0.12 3.28 15.60
N ASP A 167 -1.37 3.54 15.97
CA ASP A 167 -2.53 2.70 15.62
C ASP A 167 -3.12 3.02 14.24
N VAL A 168 -2.75 4.15 13.63
CA VAL A 168 -3.31 4.59 12.35
C VAL A 168 -2.59 3.90 11.20
N LYS A 169 -3.32 3.06 10.45
CA LYS A 169 -2.79 2.32 9.29
C LYS A 169 -3.02 3.03 7.96
N ASP A 170 -3.99 3.93 7.92
CA ASP A 170 -4.37 4.64 6.71
C ASP A 170 -3.28 5.61 6.25
N ARG A 171 -3.24 5.83 4.93
CA ARG A 171 -2.31 6.74 4.27
C ARG A 171 -2.81 8.19 4.30
N PRO A 172 -1.92 9.19 4.19
CA PRO A 172 -2.38 10.52 3.82
C PRO A 172 -2.90 10.56 2.38
N SER A 173 -3.79 11.52 2.13
CA SER A 173 -4.23 11.91 0.78
C SER A 173 -3.36 13.05 0.25
N ILE A 174 -3.12 13.07 -1.06
CA ILE A 174 -2.37 14.15 -1.71
C ILE A 174 -3.34 15.31 -2.00
N ASN A 175 -2.92 16.53 -1.69
CA ASN A 175 -3.67 17.73 -2.05
C ASN A 175 -3.24 18.17 -3.46
N PHE A 176 -4.14 17.99 -4.42
CA PHE A 176 -3.92 18.41 -5.80
C PHE A 176 -4.20 19.91 -5.99
N PRO A 177 -3.57 20.56 -7.00
CA PRO A 177 -2.60 19.99 -7.95
C PRO A 177 -1.19 19.85 -7.37
N VAL A 178 -0.42 18.90 -7.92
CA VAL A 178 1.01 18.71 -7.59
C VAL A 178 1.83 18.57 -8.86
N ASP A 179 3.07 19.04 -8.85
CA ASP A 179 4.00 18.86 -9.96
C ASP A 179 4.93 17.68 -9.67
N ILE A 180 5.18 16.84 -10.68
CA ILE A 180 6.13 15.73 -10.63
C ILE A 180 7.19 15.89 -11.71
N THR A 181 8.40 15.39 -11.44
CA THR A 181 9.50 15.28 -12.41
C THR A 181 9.85 13.82 -12.61
N PHE A 182 9.81 13.33 -13.84
CA PHE A 182 10.22 11.96 -14.18
C PHE A 182 11.74 11.84 -14.24
N GLU A 183 12.26 10.60 -14.23
CA GLU A 183 13.71 10.33 -14.35
C GLU A 183 14.36 10.93 -15.61
N ASP A 184 13.60 11.14 -16.69
CA ASP A 184 14.08 11.78 -17.92
C ASP A 184 14.13 13.32 -17.85
N GLY A 185 13.75 13.89 -16.71
CA GLY A 185 13.71 15.33 -16.45
C GLY A 185 12.44 16.03 -16.95
N THR A 186 11.48 15.31 -17.54
CA THR A 186 10.20 15.90 -17.92
C THR A 186 9.35 16.19 -16.70
N THR A 187 8.64 17.32 -16.72
CA THR A 187 7.74 17.73 -15.64
C THR A 187 6.28 17.61 -16.07
N LYS A 188 5.41 17.20 -15.15
CA LYS A 188 3.97 17.10 -15.36
C LYS A 188 3.24 17.60 -14.13
N THR A 189 2.23 18.44 -14.34
CA THR A 189 1.26 18.77 -13.29
C THR A 189 0.20 17.69 -13.24
N ILE A 190 0.00 17.13 -12.08
CA ILE A 190 -1.04 16.18 -11.74
C ILE A 190 -2.16 16.94 -11.04
N THR A 191 -3.36 16.89 -11.61
CA THR A 191 -4.50 17.65 -11.08
C THR A 191 -5.47 16.83 -10.25
N ASN A 192 -5.31 15.50 -10.24
CA ASN A 192 -6.22 14.57 -9.55
C ASN A 192 -5.58 13.18 -9.35
N GLU A 193 -6.26 12.33 -8.58
CA GLU A 193 -5.82 10.97 -8.23
C GLU A 193 -5.75 10.03 -9.44
N ASP A 194 -6.58 10.20 -10.47
CA ASP A 194 -6.52 9.35 -11.68
C ASP A 194 -5.24 9.65 -12.47
N GLU A 195 -4.90 10.93 -12.66
CA GLU A 195 -3.64 11.33 -13.29
C GLU A 195 -2.41 10.88 -12.46
N MET A 196 -2.53 10.89 -11.13
CA MET A 196 -1.51 10.34 -10.23
C MET A 196 -1.35 8.83 -10.43
N ARG A 197 -2.46 8.09 -10.55
CA ARG A 197 -2.46 6.66 -10.84
C ARG A 197 -1.80 6.36 -12.19
N ASP A 198 -2.10 7.17 -13.20
CA ASP A 198 -1.48 7.06 -14.53
C ASP A 198 0.02 7.32 -14.46
N ALA A 199 0.46 8.35 -13.73
CA ALA A 199 1.87 8.64 -13.50
C ALA A 199 2.59 7.47 -12.80
N LYS A 200 1.98 6.85 -11.77
CA LYS A 200 2.54 5.66 -11.11
C LYS A 200 2.61 4.44 -12.04
N SER A 201 1.62 4.28 -12.93
CA SER A 201 1.60 3.16 -13.87
C SER A 201 2.80 3.19 -14.85
N TYR A 202 3.30 4.38 -15.16
CA TYR A 202 4.49 4.59 -15.98
C TYR A 202 5.77 4.00 -15.35
N CYS A 203 5.87 3.97 -14.02
CA CYS A 203 7.04 3.51 -13.25
C CYS A 203 7.28 1.98 -13.26
N GLY A 204 6.47 1.25 -14.03
CA GLY A 204 6.48 -0.18 -14.11
C GLY A 204 7.77 -0.80 -14.69
N GLY A 205 8.22 -0.48 -15.89
CA GLY A 205 9.21 -1.36 -16.55
C GLY A 205 8.72 -2.82 -16.75
N THR A 206 7.43 -3.13 -16.49
CA THR A 206 6.68 -3.88 -17.49
C THR A 206 6.69 -2.97 -18.71
N GLY A 207 7.68 -3.19 -19.57
CA GLY A 207 7.54 -2.92 -20.99
C GLY A 207 6.57 -3.89 -21.67
N ASP A 208 5.68 -4.56 -20.92
CA ASP A 208 4.31 -4.68 -21.42
C ASP A 208 3.80 -3.24 -21.31
N ARG A 209 3.59 -2.48 -22.37
CA ARG A 209 2.30 -2.50 -23.08
C ARG A 209 1.10 -2.92 -22.21
N ARG A 210 1.08 -2.51 -20.94
CA ARG A 210 -0.06 -2.39 -20.03
C ARG A 210 -0.30 -0.92 -19.65
N GLY A 211 0.54 -0.01 -20.15
CA GLY A 211 0.09 1.13 -20.95
C GLY A 211 0.17 0.79 -22.45
N GLY A 212 -0.24 -0.43 -22.82
CA GLY A 212 -0.54 -0.72 -24.22
C GLY A 212 -1.88 -0.06 -24.41
N ASP A 213 -1.94 0.92 -25.30
CA ASP A 213 -3.17 1.44 -25.86
C ASP A 213 -4.34 1.48 -24.87
N LYS A 214 -4.18 2.20 -23.77
CA LYS A 214 -5.28 3.09 -23.43
C LYS A 214 -5.02 4.40 -24.15
N THR A 215 -5.04 4.33 -25.50
CA THR A 215 -5.85 5.35 -26.16
C THR A 215 -7.12 5.45 -25.33
N PRO A 216 -7.53 6.66 -24.91
CA PRO A 216 -8.84 6.81 -24.31
C PRO A 216 -9.81 6.00 -25.17
N CYS A 217 -10.43 4.99 -24.56
CA CYS A 217 -11.43 4.12 -25.17
C CYS A 217 -12.39 4.87 -26.08
N PHE A 218 -12.62 6.10 -25.67
CA PHE A 218 -13.28 7.13 -26.39
C PHE A 218 -12.69 8.49 -25.99
N ASP A 219 -12.74 9.45 -26.90
CA ASP A 219 -12.51 10.86 -26.64
C ASP A 219 -13.84 11.57 -26.32
N LEU A 220 -13.80 12.60 -25.47
CA LEU A 220 -14.95 13.51 -25.33
C LEU A 220 -15.10 14.33 -26.61
N THR A 221 -16.31 14.35 -27.17
CA THR A 221 -16.65 15.29 -28.23
C THR A 221 -16.86 16.66 -27.61
N TYR A 222 -15.98 17.58 -27.96
CA TYR A 222 -16.05 18.96 -27.53
C TYR A 222 -17.15 19.74 -28.29
N PRO A 223 -17.71 20.81 -27.68
CA PRO A 223 -17.39 21.33 -26.35
C PRO A 223 -18.04 20.52 -25.22
N VAL A 224 -17.40 20.53 -24.04
CA VAL A 224 -17.97 19.97 -22.80
C VAL A 224 -17.99 21.03 -21.70
N ASN A 225 -18.96 20.93 -20.79
CA ASN A 225 -19.07 21.85 -19.66
C ASN A 225 -18.68 21.15 -18.35
N ILE A 226 -17.90 21.85 -17.54
CA ILE A 226 -17.47 21.42 -16.21
C ILE A 226 -18.00 22.40 -15.17
N THR A 227 -18.73 21.90 -14.17
CA THR A 227 -19.14 22.69 -13.00
C THR A 227 -18.12 22.47 -11.89
N MET A 228 -17.38 23.52 -11.55
CA MET A 228 -16.43 23.52 -10.44
C MET A 228 -17.16 23.49 -9.07
N PRO A 229 -16.49 23.12 -7.97
CA PRO A 229 -17.10 23.03 -6.65
C PRO A 229 -17.74 24.33 -6.13
N ASP A 230 -17.25 25.49 -6.57
CA ASP A 230 -17.83 26.81 -6.26
C ASP A 230 -19.08 27.15 -7.09
N GLY A 231 -19.49 26.25 -8.00
CA GLY A 231 -20.57 26.45 -8.96
C GLY A 231 -20.16 27.12 -10.27
N THR A 232 -18.88 27.50 -10.43
CA THR A 232 -18.36 28.08 -11.67
C THR A 232 -18.47 27.08 -12.82
N ASN A 233 -19.02 27.50 -13.95
CA ASN A 233 -19.12 26.64 -15.14
C ASN A 233 -18.05 27.01 -16.16
N LEU A 234 -17.21 26.05 -16.52
CA LEU A 234 -16.16 26.17 -17.53
C LEU A 234 -16.58 25.40 -18.78
N THR A 235 -16.55 26.07 -19.93
CA THR A 235 -16.74 25.42 -21.24
C THR A 235 -15.38 25.10 -21.83
N ILE A 236 -15.16 23.82 -22.11
CA ILE A 236 -13.93 23.29 -22.70
C ILE A 236 -14.19 23.07 -24.18
N GLU A 237 -13.57 23.87 -25.04
CA GLU A 237 -13.80 23.82 -26.49
C GLU A 237 -12.90 22.82 -27.23
N SER A 238 -11.79 22.42 -26.60
CA SER A 238 -10.82 21.48 -27.16
C SER A 238 -9.96 20.84 -26.06
N LYS A 239 -9.07 19.91 -26.43
CA LYS A 239 -8.11 19.30 -25.49
C LYS A 239 -7.22 20.35 -24.80
N GLU A 240 -6.90 21.46 -25.46
CA GLU A 240 -6.12 22.57 -24.91
C GLU A 240 -6.92 23.40 -23.88
N GLY A 241 -8.25 23.39 -23.99
CA GLY A 241 -9.16 24.13 -23.10
C GLY A 241 -9.13 23.66 -21.64
N TRP A 242 -8.63 22.44 -21.36
CA TRP A 242 -8.47 21.92 -19.99
C TRP A 242 -7.50 22.76 -19.14
N SER A 243 -6.66 23.58 -19.76
CA SER A 243 -5.84 24.59 -19.07
C SER A 243 -6.68 25.55 -18.21
N ALA A 244 -7.93 25.82 -18.58
CA ALA A 244 -8.86 26.66 -17.81
C ALA A 244 -9.24 26.01 -16.46
N VAL A 245 -9.48 24.69 -16.44
CA VAL A 245 -9.76 23.94 -15.19
C VAL A 245 -8.54 23.99 -14.27
N LYS A 246 -7.34 23.81 -14.85
CA LYS A 246 -6.08 23.91 -14.12
C LYS A 246 -5.84 25.30 -13.55
N GLU A 247 -6.17 26.35 -14.30
CA GLU A 247 -6.07 27.74 -13.85
C GLU A 247 -7.06 28.03 -12.73
N TRP A 248 -8.28 27.52 -12.81
CA TRP A 248 -9.26 27.65 -11.74
C TRP A 248 -8.75 27.05 -10.43
N HIS A 249 -8.21 25.81 -10.44
CA HIS A 249 -7.66 25.21 -9.21
C HIS A 249 -6.46 25.99 -8.65
N ARG A 250 -5.61 26.55 -9.52
CA ARG A 250 -4.48 27.41 -9.07
C ARG A 250 -4.95 28.67 -8.34
N ASN A 251 -6.10 29.22 -8.73
CA ASN A 251 -6.69 30.38 -8.09
C ASN A 251 -7.62 30.03 -6.91
N ASN A 252 -7.93 28.75 -6.71
CA ASN A 252 -8.78 28.23 -5.63
C ASN A 252 -8.06 27.09 -4.88
N PRO A 253 -6.96 27.39 -4.15
CA PRO A 253 -6.12 26.37 -3.53
C PRO A 253 -6.81 25.58 -2.41
N ASP A 254 -7.88 26.13 -1.83
CA ASP A 254 -8.70 25.45 -0.81
C ASP A 254 -9.70 24.46 -1.41
N ALA A 255 -9.91 24.48 -2.74
CA ALA A 255 -10.84 23.59 -3.42
C ALA A 255 -10.18 22.23 -3.69
N THR A 256 -10.51 21.25 -2.85
CA THR A 256 -10.03 19.87 -2.95
C THR A 256 -10.91 18.98 -3.82
N GLU A 257 -12.16 19.39 -4.06
CA GLU A 257 -13.12 18.65 -4.87
C GLU A 257 -12.92 18.90 -6.38
N ARG A 258 -13.22 17.90 -7.20
CA ARG A 258 -13.12 17.98 -8.67
C ARG A 258 -14.34 18.69 -9.25
N GLY A 259 -14.14 19.41 -10.35
CA GLY A 259 -15.26 19.83 -11.21
C GLY A 259 -16.04 18.64 -11.81
N ALA A 260 -17.37 18.73 -11.78
CA ALA A 260 -18.30 17.74 -12.29
C ALA A 260 -18.59 17.99 -13.78
N LEU A 261 -18.54 16.93 -14.60
CA LEU A 261 -18.94 16.99 -16.00
C LEU A 261 -20.46 17.18 -16.09
N GLN A 262 -20.91 18.17 -16.86
CA GLN A 262 -22.32 18.35 -17.13
C GLN A 262 -22.77 17.39 -18.22
N PHE A 263 -23.66 16.48 -17.84
CA PHE A 263 -24.33 15.59 -18.76
C PHE A 263 -25.54 16.25 -19.42
N PRO A 264 -25.94 15.82 -20.63
CA PRO A 264 -25.33 14.75 -21.42
C PRO A 264 -24.03 15.16 -22.12
N VAL A 265 -23.11 14.22 -22.29
CA VAL A 265 -21.90 14.37 -23.12
C VAL A 265 -21.86 13.33 -24.22
N THR A 266 -21.15 13.63 -25.30
CA THR A 266 -20.90 12.64 -26.36
C THR A 266 -19.47 12.17 -26.28
N ILE A 267 -19.29 10.86 -26.34
CA ILE A 267 -17.99 10.20 -26.43
C ILE A 267 -17.82 9.61 -27.83
N THR A 268 -16.60 9.58 -28.33
CA THR A 268 -16.24 9.05 -29.65
C THR A 268 -15.19 7.96 -29.50
N TYR A 269 -15.50 6.73 -29.88
CA TYR A 269 -14.60 5.59 -29.82
C TYR A 269 -13.52 5.63 -30.90
N GLU A 270 -12.49 4.79 -30.76
CA GLU A 270 -11.42 4.68 -31.77
C GLU A 270 -11.92 4.33 -33.18
N ASP A 271 -13.00 3.56 -33.28
CA ASP A 271 -13.62 3.17 -34.56
C ASP A 271 -14.45 4.32 -35.20
N GLY A 272 -14.53 5.47 -34.53
CA GLY A 272 -15.30 6.64 -34.95
C GLY A 272 -16.78 6.57 -34.60
N SER A 273 -17.26 5.50 -33.97
CA SER A 273 -18.62 5.45 -33.43
C SER A 273 -18.76 6.41 -32.25
N THR A 274 -19.98 6.90 -32.02
CA THR A 274 -20.26 7.83 -30.93
C THR A 274 -21.36 7.30 -30.02
N GLN A 275 -21.25 7.62 -28.73
CA GLN A 275 -22.26 7.31 -27.73
C GLN A 275 -22.56 8.56 -26.92
N THR A 276 -23.85 8.83 -26.69
CA THR A 276 -24.28 9.83 -25.72
C THR A 276 -24.33 9.21 -24.34
N ILE A 277 -23.68 9.87 -23.38
CA ILE A 277 -23.63 9.52 -21.98
C ILE A 277 -24.51 10.53 -21.23
N ASN A 278 -25.52 10.07 -20.53
CA ASN A 278 -26.51 10.93 -19.87
C ASN A 278 -26.26 11.15 -18.38
N ASN A 279 -25.35 10.39 -17.78
CA ASN A 279 -25.03 10.46 -16.35
C ASN A 279 -23.68 9.79 -16.05
N GLU A 280 -23.23 9.94 -14.80
CA GLU A 280 -21.95 9.39 -14.32
C GLU A 280 -21.93 7.86 -14.31
N ASP A 281 -23.07 7.20 -14.09
CA ASP A 281 -23.17 5.74 -14.10
C ASP A 281 -22.94 5.17 -15.50
N GLU A 282 -23.50 5.81 -16.52
CA GLU A 282 -23.25 5.50 -17.93
C GLU A 282 -21.79 5.79 -18.32
N MET A 283 -21.19 6.88 -17.82
CA MET A 283 -19.77 7.18 -18.03
C MET A 283 -18.88 6.09 -17.47
N ARG A 284 -19.17 5.65 -16.24
CA ARG A 284 -18.45 4.58 -15.56
C ARG A 284 -18.60 3.25 -16.29
N ALA A 285 -19.83 2.88 -16.69
CA ALA A 285 -20.07 1.68 -17.47
C ALA A 285 -19.32 1.70 -18.81
N ALA A 286 -19.27 2.85 -19.50
CA ALA A 286 -18.50 2.99 -20.74
C ALA A 286 -16.99 2.78 -20.51
N ARG A 287 -16.44 3.27 -19.39
CA ARG A 287 -15.03 3.04 -19.02
C ARG A 287 -14.73 1.60 -18.66
N GLU A 288 -15.64 0.94 -17.94
CA GLU A 288 -15.50 -0.46 -17.52
C GLU A 288 -15.58 -1.41 -18.71
N ASN A 289 -16.53 -1.19 -19.63
CA ASN A 289 -16.71 -2.04 -20.80
C ASN A 289 -15.50 -2.02 -21.74
N CYS A 290 -14.87 -0.86 -21.91
CA CYS A 290 -13.67 -0.78 -22.74
C CYS A 290 -12.40 -1.32 -22.05
N GLY A 291 -12.39 -1.45 -20.72
CA GLY A 291 -11.23 -2.00 -20.00
C GLY A 291 -11.05 -3.52 -20.12
N ASN A 292 -11.97 -4.22 -20.78
CA ASN A 292 -12.06 -5.69 -20.83
C ASN A 292 -11.86 -6.30 -22.23
N ASP A 293 -11.57 -5.51 -23.26
CA ASP A 293 -11.22 -5.99 -24.61
C ASP A 293 -9.70 -5.99 -24.87
#